data_AF-A0A443S172-F1
#
_entry.id   AF-A0A443S172-F1
#
_cell.length_a   1.000
_cell.length_b   1.000
_cell.length_c   1.000
_cell.angle_alpha   90.00
_cell.angle_beta   90.00
_cell.angle_gamma   90.00
#
_symmetry.space_group_name_H-M   'P 1'
#
loop_
_entity.id
_entity.type
_entity.pdbx_description
1 polymer ?
#
loop_
_entity_poly.entity_id
_entity_poly.type
_entity_poly.pdbx_seq_one_letter_code
_entity_poly.pdbx_strand_id
1 'polypeptide(L)'
;MKYVENMLYQLPFSHLMKNKIRKGKYLNQKLEELREFGTMVIESRKKEFEKQRNASFLDNLLQLQKENPSLTDEEIRGEVNTFAAASTETTATVLQWSILLLGNQVEIQKKLRNELLVVFGDEKEREITANAIS
;
A
#
# COMPACT_ATOMS: atom_id res chain seq x y z
N MET A 1 10.09 -10.12 8.80
CA MET A 1 10.72 -9.65 7.54
C MET A 1 11.72 -10.55 6.83
N LYS A 2 12.51 -11.42 7.49
CA LYS A 2 13.41 -12.35 6.76
C LYS A 2 12.69 -13.25 5.74
N TYR A 3 11.37 -13.41 5.84
CA TYR A 3 10.57 -14.39 5.08
C TYR A 3 10.14 -13.95 3.68
N VAL A 4 9.83 -12.67 3.45
CA VAL A 4 9.39 -12.19 2.12
C VAL A 4 10.59 -11.91 1.21
N GLU A 5 11.65 -11.34 1.77
CA GLU A 5 12.96 -11.29 1.12
C GLU A 5 13.52 -12.72 0.91
N ASN A 6 13.37 -13.64 1.88
CA ASN A 6 13.68 -15.06 1.67
C ASN A 6 12.85 -15.69 0.57
N MET A 7 11.57 -15.37 0.40
CA MET A 7 10.72 -16.07 -0.57
C MET A 7 11.25 -15.93 -1.99
N LEU A 8 11.87 -14.79 -2.31
CA LEU A 8 12.51 -14.56 -3.61
C LEU A 8 13.98 -15.02 -3.65
N TYR A 9 14.67 -15.09 -2.49
CA TYR A 9 16.10 -15.46 -2.41
C TYR A 9 16.39 -16.93 -2.03
N GLN A 10 15.43 -17.73 -1.57
CA GLN A 10 15.58 -19.15 -1.17
C GLN A 10 15.67 -20.12 -2.35
N LEU A 11 15.36 -19.70 -3.58
CA LEU A 11 15.58 -20.54 -4.75
C LEU A 11 17.10 -20.70 -4.97
N PRO A 12 17.64 -21.93 -5.05
CA PRO A 12 19.08 -22.23 -5.01
C PRO A 12 19.91 -21.62 -6.16
N PHE A 13 19.27 -20.95 -7.12
CA PHE A 13 19.89 -20.31 -8.27
C PHE A 13 19.75 -18.77 -8.30
N SER A 14 19.13 -18.14 -7.31
CA SER A 14 18.86 -16.69 -7.32
C SER A 14 20.14 -15.86 -7.48
N HIS A 15 21.23 -16.20 -6.79
CA HIS A 15 22.53 -15.53 -6.91
C HIS A 15 23.22 -15.77 -8.27
N LEU A 16 23.06 -16.95 -8.86
CA LEU A 16 23.60 -17.28 -10.19
C LEU A 16 22.88 -16.53 -11.32
N MET A 17 21.60 -16.22 -11.13
CA MET A 17 20.74 -15.54 -12.12
C MET A 17 20.83 -14.01 -12.03
N LYS A 18 21.26 -13.44 -10.90
CA LYS A 18 21.30 -11.98 -10.64
C LYS A 18 22.02 -11.19 -11.74
N ASN A 19 23.14 -11.69 -12.26
CA ASN A 19 23.99 -10.90 -13.16
C ASN A 19 24.27 -11.53 -14.53
N LYS A 20 23.87 -12.79 -14.78
CA LYS A 20 24.23 -13.52 -16.01
C LYS A 20 23.17 -13.47 -17.12
N ILE A 21 21.90 -13.14 -16.82
CA ILE A 21 20.79 -13.23 -17.80
C ILE A 21 20.03 -11.89 -17.86
N ARG A 22 19.53 -11.52 -19.06
CA ARG A 22 18.78 -10.26 -19.31
C ARG A 22 17.61 -10.04 -18.34
N LYS A 23 16.88 -11.11 -17.98
CA LYS A 23 15.81 -11.08 -16.96
C LYS A 23 16.33 -10.75 -15.55
N GLY A 24 17.53 -11.22 -15.19
CA GLY A 24 18.14 -10.92 -13.88
C GLY A 24 18.51 -9.44 -13.73
N LYS A 25 19.07 -8.84 -14.78
CA LYS A 25 19.34 -7.39 -14.81
C LYS A 25 18.08 -6.56 -14.67
N TYR A 26 17.01 -6.92 -15.40
CA TYR A 26 15.71 -6.24 -15.31
C TYR A 26 15.11 -6.33 -13.90
N LEU A 27 15.15 -7.52 -13.29
CA LEU A 27 14.62 -7.72 -11.94
C LEU A 27 15.36 -6.86 -10.91
N ASN A 28 16.69 -6.82 -10.97
CA ASN A 28 17.48 -5.98 -10.06
C ASN A 28 17.14 -4.50 -10.25
N GLN A 29 17.01 -4.02 -11.49
CA GLN A 29 16.59 -2.65 -11.75
C GLN A 29 15.23 -2.35 -11.10
N LYS A 30 14.24 -3.24 -11.23
CA LYS A 30 12.92 -3.07 -10.61
C LYS A 30 12.96 -3.14 -9.08
N LEU A 31 13.82 -3.96 -8.50
CA LEU A 31 14.03 -3.99 -7.05
C LEU A 31 14.65 -2.69 -6.54
N GLU A 32 15.58 -2.09 -7.29
CA GLU A 32 16.15 -0.79 -6.95
C GLU A 32 15.12 0.34 -7.03
N GLU A 33 14.33 0.38 -8.11
CA GLU A 33 13.21 1.34 -8.24
C GLU A 33 12.24 1.22 -7.05
N LEU A 34 11.89 -0.01 -6.63
CA LEU A 34 11.02 -0.24 -5.47
C LEU A 34 11.66 0.21 -4.16
N ARG A 35 12.97 0.01 -4.00
CA ARG A 35 13.73 0.43 -2.82
C ARG A 35 13.80 1.95 -2.72
N GLU A 36 14.06 2.64 -3.84
CA GLU A 36 14.06 4.10 -3.92
C GLU A 36 12.70 4.67 -3.59
N PHE A 37 11.63 4.10 -4.16
CA PHE A 37 10.26 4.51 -3.86
C PHE A 37 9.91 4.34 -2.37
N GLY A 38 10.20 3.17 -1.78
CA GLY A 38 9.94 2.93 -0.36
C GLY A 38 10.71 3.89 0.55
N THR A 39 11.94 4.24 0.17
CA THR A 39 12.76 5.22 0.90
C THR A 39 12.15 6.62 0.81
N MET A 40 11.72 7.04 -0.38
CA MET A 40 11.04 8.32 -0.60
C MET A 40 9.77 8.44 0.27
N VAL A 41 8.94 7.39 0.31
CA VAL A 41 7.72 7.34 1.12
C VAL A 41 8.02 7.53 2.61
N ILE A 42 9.03 6.80 3.12
CA ILE A 42 9.42 6.89 4.54
C ILE A 42 9.97 8.27 4.87
N GLU A 43 10.88 8.80 4.06
CA GLU A 43 11.47 10.13 4.30
C GLU A 43 10.43 11.25 4.24
N SER A 44 9.53 11.20 3.26
CA SER A 44 8.42 12.15 3.17
C SER A 44 7.55 12.07 4.42
N ARG A 45 7.22 10.85 4.85
CA ARG A 45 6.38 10.67 6.03
C ARG A 45 7.07 11.09 7.32
N LYS A 46 8.37 10.85 7.50
CA LYS A 46 9.15 11.34 8.65
C LYS A 46 9.07 12.85 8.79
N LYS A 47 9.19 13.60 7.69
CA LYS A 47 9.08 15.07 7.68
C LYS A 47 7.71 15.56 8.11
N GLU A 48 6.66 14.85 7.71
CA GLU A 48 5.28 15.17 8.11
C GLU A 48 4.98 14.75 9.53
N PHE A 49 5.51 13.60 9.98
CA PHE A 49 5.30 13.04 11.30
C PHE A 49 5.76 13.98 12.42
N GLU A 50 6.88 14.70 12.21
CA GLU A 50 7.33 15.73 13.16
C GLU A 50 6.40 16.95 13.22
N LYS A 51 5.61 17.20 12.17
CA LYS A 51 4.64 18.30 12.12
C LYS A 51 3.29 17.88 12.68
N GLN A 52 2.81 16.70 12.27
CA GLN A 52 1.49 16.19 12.61
C GLN A 52 1.43 14.66 12.50
N ARG A 53 1.04 14.03 13.60
CA ARG A 53 0.75 12.60 13.67
C ARG A 53 -0.71 12.32 13.30
N ASN A 54 -0.92 11.40 12.37
CA ASN A 54 -2.23 10.97 11.86
C ASN A 54 -2.58 9.52 12.23
N ALA A 55 -1.78 8.88 13.10
CA ALA A 55 -1.96 7.50 13.58
C ALA A 55 -2.05 6.43 12.47
N SER A 56 -1.48 6.73 11.30
CA SER A 56 -1.37 5.78 10.18
C SER A 56 -0.48 4.58 10.55
N PHE A 57 -0.54 3.51 9.76
CA PHE A 57 0.36 2.36 9.91
C PHE A 57 1.84 2.78 10.00
N LEU A 58 2.28 3.63 9.06
CA LEU A 58 3.65 4.13 9.04
C LEU A 58 3.95 5.04 10.24
N ASP A 59 3.00 5.84 10.71
CA ASP A 59 3.18 6.65 11.93
C ASP A 59 3.43 5.80 13.17
N ASN A 60 2.73 4.66 13.26
CA ASN A 60 2.91 3.76 14.39
C ASN A 60 4.29 3.08 14.32
N LEU A 61 4.78 2.72 13.13
CA LEU A 61 6.15 2.23 12.97
C LEU A 61 7.20 3.29 13.32
N LEU A 62 7.00 4.54 12.89
CA LEU A 62 7.90 5.65 13.22
C LEU A 62 7.88 5.98 14.73
N GLN A 63 6.72 5.89 15.37
CA GLN A 63 6.59 6.04 16.82
C GLN A 63 7.34 4.92 17.56
N LEU A 64 7.17 3.66 17.13
CA LEU A 64 7.90 2.52 17.68
C LEU A 64 9.42 2.68 17.51
N GLN A 65 9.89 3.25 16.40
CA GLN A 65 11.30 3.57 16.20
C GLN A 65 11.82 4.64 17.18
N LYS A 66 11.00 5.65 17.53
CA LYS A 66 11.36 6.63 18.57
C LYS A 66 11.50 5.98 19.95
N GLU A 67 10.64 5.03 20.27
CA GLU A 67 10.64 4.30 21.55
C GLU A 67 11.71 3.21 21.62
N ASN A 68 12.01 2.58 20.49
CA ASN A 68 13.04 1.57 20.34
C ASN A 68 13.93 1.86 19.11
N PRO A 69 15.07 2.53 19.31
CA PRO A 69 16.02 2.86 18.24
C PRO A 69 16.64 1.64 17.54
N SER A 70 16.43 0.41 18.04
CA SER A 70 16.87 -0.80 17.35
C SER A 70 16.08 -1.07 16.06
N LEU A 71 14.89 -0.47 15.90
CA LEU A 71 14.08 -0.58 14.70
C LEU A 71 14.65 0.32 13.59
N THR A 72 15.28 -0.29 12.61
CA THR A 72 15.98 0.42 11.53
C THR A 72 15.04 0.88 10.42
N ASP A 73 15.46 1.86 9.62
CA ASP A 73 14.71 2.29 8.43
C ASP A 73 14.55 1.18 7.40
N GLU A 74 15.50 0.25 7.34
CA GLU A 74 15.43 -0.96 6.52
C GLU A 74 14.25 -1.84 6.94
N GLU A 75 14.10 -2.05 8.25
CA GLU A 75 13.01 -2.83 8.81
C GLU A 75 11.66 -2.13 8.61
N ILE A 76 11.57 -0.83 8.84
CA ILE A 76 10.34 -0.08 8.55
C ILE A 76 9.96 -0.22 7.07
N ARG A 77 10.93 -0.10 6.15
CA ARG A 77 10.68 -0.25 4.72
C ARG A 77 10.23 -1.65 4.35
N GLY A 78 10.84 -2.68 4.91
CA GLY A 78 10.42 -4.04 4.62
C GLY A 78 8.99 -4.34 5.11
N GLU A 79 8.56 -3.77 6.23
CA GLU A 79 7.17 -3.90 6.70
C GLU A 79 6.19 -3.12 5.81
N VAL A 80 6.53 -1.88 5.42
CA VAL A 80 5.74 -1.08 4.47
C VAL A 80 5.60 -1.79 3.11
N ASN A 81 6.70 -2.34 2.59
CA ASN A 81 6.69 -3.09 1.33
C ASN A 81 5.84 -4.35 1.43
N THR A 82 5.95 -5.07 2.55
CA THR A 82 5.15 -6.28 2.80
C THR A 82 3.66 -5.94 2.85
N PHE A 83 3.29 -4.89 3.57
CA PHE A 83 1.92 -4.41 3.66
C PHE A 83 1.36 -4.04 2.27
N ALA A 84 2.10 -3.24 1.50
CA ALA A 84 1.70 -2.82 0.15
C ALA A 84 1.56 -4.00 -0.82
N ALA A 85 2.49 -4.96 -0.77
CA ALA A 85 2.41 -6.15 -1.60
C ALA A 85 1.17 -7.00 -1.27
N ALA A 86 0.93 -7.25 0.02
CA ALA A 86 -0.23 -8.02 0.48
C ALA A 86 -1.57 -7.31 0.17
N SER A 87 -1.62 -5.98 0.29
CA SER A 87 -2.84 -5.21 0.04
C SER A 87 -3.18 -5.08 -1.44
N THR A 88 -2.19 -5.15 -2.33
CA THR A 88 -2.40 -4.90 -3.76
C THR A 88 -3.31 -5.94 -4.40
N GLU A 89 -2.96 -7.22 -4.30
CA GLU A 89 -3.71 -8.30 -4.97
C GLU A 89 -5.11 -8.49 -4.38
N THR A 90 -5.21 -8.44 -3.05
CA THR A 90 -6.47 -8.62 -2.32
C THR A 90 -7.45 -7.48 -2.61
N THR A 91 -7.02 -6.23 -2.49
CA THR A 91 -7.88 -5.05 -2.74
C THR A 91 -8.26 -4.95 -4.22
N ALA A 92 -7.33 -5.20 -5.15
CA ALA A 92 -7.62 -5.20 -6.58
C ALA A 92 -8.69 -6.25 -6.92
N THR A 93 -8.56 -7.45 -6.38
CA THR A 93 -9.54 -8.54 -6.58
C THR A 93 -10.91 -8.17 -6.03
N VAL A 94 -10.97 -7.64 -4.81
CA VAL A 94 -12.23 -7.19 -4.20
C VAL A 94 -12.88 -6.11 -5.06
N LEU A 95 -12.14 -5.07 -5.43
CA LEU A 95 -12.67 -3.99 -6.27
C LEU A 95 -13.15 -4.49 -7.63
N GLN A 96 -12.37 -5.39 -8.26
CA GLN A 96 -12.74 -5.98 -9.55
C GLN A 96 -14.09 -6.69 -9.46
N TRP A 97 -14.28 -7.56 -8.46
CA TRP A 97 -15.55 -8.26 -8.28
C TRP A 97 -16.69 -7.32 -7.87
N SER A 98 -16.43 -6.36 -6.99
CA SER A 98 -17.44 -5.37 -6.59
C SER A 98 -17.95 -4.58 -7.79
N ILE A 99 -17.06 -4.08 -8.65
CA ILE A 99 -17.44 -3.34 -9.86
C ILE A 99 -18.17 -4.24 -10.85
N LEU A 100 -17.68 -5.47 -11.07
CA LEU A 100 -18.32 -6.43 -11.97
C LEU A 100 -19.75 -6.77 -11.52
N LEU A 101 -19.94 -7.07 -10.23
CA LEU A 101 -21.24 -7.41 -9.67
C LEU A 101 -22.19 -6.22 -9.67
N LEU A 102 -21.70 -5.02 -9.33
CA LEU A 102 -22.47 -3.79 -9.42
C LEU A 102 -22.90 -3.55 -10.86
N GLY A 103 -21.98 -3.59 -11.82
CA GLY A 103 -22.23 -3.33 -13.25
C GLY A 103 -23.32 -4.22 -13.86
N ASN A 104 -23.49 -5.45 -13.36
CA ASN A 104 -24.50 -6.39 -13.81
C ASN A 104 -25.85 -6.31 -13.06
N GLN A 105 -25.97 -5.47 -12.03
CA GLN A 105 -27.19 -5.37 -11.21
C GLN A 105 -27.70 -3.92 -11.13
N VAL A 106 -28.48 -3.52 -12.14
CA VAL A 106 -29.04 -2.15 -12.26
C VAL A 106 -29.81 -1.71 -11.01
N GLU A 107 -30.59 -2.59 -10.39
CA GLU A 107 -31.37 -2.22 -9.19
C GLU A 107 -30.47 -1.94 -7.98
N ILE A 108 -29.36 -2.66 -7.82
CA ILE A 108 -28.36 -2.39 -6.77
C ILE A 108 -27.62 -1.09 -7.07
N GLN A 109 -27.26 -0.81 -8.33
CA GLN A 109 -26.64 0.46 -8.70
C GLN A 109 -27.54 1.66 -8.39
N LYS A 110 -28.85 1.56 -8.71
CA LYS A 110 -29.83 2.61 -8.37
C LYS A 110 -29.91 2.82 -6.87
N LYS A 111 -29.95 1.72 -6.09
CA LYS A 111 -29.95 1.79 -4.63
C LYS A 111 -28.72 2.50 -4.08
N LEU A 112 -27.52 2.08 -4.51
CA LEU A 112 -26.25 2.71 -4.13
C LEU A 112 -26.23 4.21 -4.50
N ARG A 113 -26.70 4.57 -5.69
CA ARG A 113 -26.79 5.97 -6.11
C ARG A 113 -27.75 6.76 -5.22
N ASN A 114 -28.90 6.20 -4.85
CA ASN A 114 -29.84 6.85 -3.96
C ASN A 114 -29.25 7.04 -2.55
N GLU A 115 -28.51 6.06 -2.03
CA GLU A 115 -27.79 6.18 -0.74
C GLU A 115 -26.79 7.35 -0.80
N LEU A 116 -26.03 7.47 -1.90
CA LEU A 116 -25.12 8.61 -2.10
C LEU A 116 -25.88 9.94 -2.19
N LEU A 117 -27.01 10.01 -2.88
CA LEU A 117 -27.82 11.22 -2.97
C LEU A 117 -28.44 11.63 -1.62
N VAL A 118 -28.78 10.67 -0.76
CA VAL A 118 -29.25 10.99 0.61
C VAL A 118 -28.15 11.65 1.44
N VAL A 119 -26.91 11.18 1.28
CA VAL A 119 -25.76 11.71 2.03
C VAL A 119 -25.26 13.05 1.47
N PHE A 120 -25.12 13.14 0.15
CA PHE A 120 -24.44 14.25 -0.53
C PHE A 120 -25.40 15.24 -1.21
N GLY A 121 -26.68 14.90 -1.37
CA GLY A 121 -27.63 15.72 -2.12
C GLY A 121 -27.21 15.92 -3.58
N ASP A 122 -27.48 17.10 -4.11
CA ASP A 122 -27.05 17.53 -5.45
C ASP A 122 -25.67 18.20 -5.46
N GLU A 123 -25.00 18.30 -4.30
CA GLU A 123 -23.68 18.92 -4.17
C GLU A 123 -22.57 17.97 -4.66
N LYS A 124 -22.24 18.09 -5.94
CA LYS A 124 -21.22 17.27 -6.60
C LYS A 124 -19.79 17.49 -6.08
N GLU A 125 -19.54 18.59 -5.38
CA GLU A 125 -18.21 19.03 -4.94
C GLU A 125 -18.00 18.88 -3.43
N ARG A 126 -18.97 18.32 -2.70
CA ARG A 126 -18.82 18.11 -1.26
C ARG A 126 -17.70 17.11 -0.99
N GLU A 127 -16.78 17.50 -0.11
CA GLU A 127 -15.67 16.65 0.32
C GLU A 127 -16.18 15.37 1.00
N ILE A 128 -15.65 14.22 0.58
CA ILE A 128 -15.95 12.93 1.21
C ILE A 128 -15.18 12.85 2.52
N THR A 129 -15.89 12.89 3.65
CA THR A 129 -15.30 12.77 4.99
C THR A 129 -15.82 11.52 5.69
N ALA A 130 -15.07 11.02 6.69
CA ALA A 130 -15.46 9.82 7.43
C ALA A 130 -16.81 9.96 8.15
N ASN A 131 -17.19 11.19 8.53
CA ASN A 131 -18.46 11.49 9.21
C ASN A 131 -19.62 11.71 8.23
N ALA A 132 -19.40 11.63 6.92
CA ALA A 132 -20.47 11.84 5.95
C ALA A 132 -21.54 10.73 6.00
N ILE A 133 -21.21 9.55 6.56
CA ILE A 133 -22.04 8.33 6.48
C ILE A 133 -22.63 7.92 7.85
N SER A 134 -22.46 8.74 8.91
CA SER A 134 -23.04 8.51 10.25
C SER A 134 -24.37 9.22 10.42
#